data_AF-A0A8S7KCE3-F1
#
_entry.id   AF-A0A8S7KCE3-F1
#
_cell.length_a   1.000
_cell.length_b   1.000
_cell.length_c   1.000
_cell.angle_alpha   90.00
_cell.angle_beta   90.00
_cell.angle_gamma   90.00
#
_symmetry.space_group_name_H-M   'P 1'
#
loop_
_entity.id
_entity.type
_entity.pdbx_description
1 polymer ?
#
loop_
_entity_poly.entity_id
_entity_poly.type
_entity_poly.pdbx_seq_one_letter_code
_entity_poly.pdbx_strand_id
1 'polypeptide(L)'
;MPTASLTAKGITQLSSATNSTSEVLAATPKAVKAAYDLANGKQAADATLTALAALATAADKLPYFTGVDRAALTALTSVGRAILGKTSIQSVLDYLGLGEAAKRNVGTEANQIPDMGSFTLSVSGTGYQKLPSGFILQWGSIGTTDIPKDLVTHFPIAFPNRCLRVLVSQDYTPDSGAVGYIACAGFSADPVKFITRANQPGLGASFLALGC
;
A
#
# COMPACT_ATOMS: atom_id res chain seq x y z
N MET A 1 -11.09 -64.95 53.96
CA MET A 1 -11.47 -65.71 52.74
C MET A 1 -10.19 -65.97 51.96
N PRO A 2 -10.02 -67.13 51.30
CA PRO A 2 -8.85 -67.39 50.46
C PRO A 2 -8.74 -66.39 49.31
N THR A 3 -7.53 -66.14 48.82
CA THR A 3 -7.26 -65.25 47.68
C THR A 3 -7.94 -65.81 46.41
N ALA A 4 -8.51 -64.92 45.61
CA ALA A 4 -9.11 -65.29 44.34
C ALA A 4 -8.08 -66.01 43.44
N SER A 5 -8.47 -67.14 42.84
CA SER A 5 -7.62 -67.93 41.93
C SER A 5 -8.26 -68.05 40.55
N LEU A 6 -7.44 -67.97 39.51
CA LEU A 6 -7.86 -68.20 38.12
C LEU A 6 -7.78 -69.69 37.71
N THR A 7 -7.16 -70.54 38.54
CA THR A 7 -6.83 -71.94 38.21
C THR A 7 -7.41 -72.96 39.19
N ALA A 8 -7.91 -72.52 40.36
CA ALA A 8 -8.56 -73.37 41.36
C ALA A 8 -9.97 -72.87 41.67
N LYS A 9 -10.95 -73.78 41.79
CA LYS A 9 -12.34 -73.44 42.12
C LYS A 9 -12.43 -72.93 43.57
N GLY A 10 -13.15 -71.82 43.80
CA GLY A 10 -13.32 -71.19 45.13
C GLY A 10 -14.41 -70.10 45.15
N ILE A 11 -14.60 -69.45 46.30
CA ILE A 11 -15.51 -68.30 46.49
C ILE A 11 -14.73 -66.98 46.55
N THR A 12 -15.18 -65.96 45.79
CA THR A 12 -14.53 -64.64 45.70
C THR A 12 -15.53 -63.54 46.09
N GLN A 13 -15.10 -62.55 46.87
CA GLN A 13 -15.93 -61.39 47.20
C GLN A 13 -15.96 -60.37 46.06
N LEU A 14 -17.13 -59.76 45.82
CA LEU A 14 -17.36 -58.82 44.72
C LEU A 14 -17.44 -57.37 45.22
N SER A 15 -16.93 -56.44 44.41
CA SER A 15 -17.03 -54.99 44.66
C SER A 15 -17.52 -54.25 43.43
N SER A 16 -18.40 -53.26 43.64
CA SER A 16 -18.90 -52.38 42.57
C SER A 16 -18.23 -50.99 42.55
N ALA A 17 -17.16 -50.80 43.32
CA ALA A 17 -16.37 -49.57 43.27
C ALA A 17 -15.54 -49.52 41.98
N THR A 18 -15.45 -48.35 41.34
CA THR A 18 -14.69 -48.12 40.10
C THR A 18 -13.25 -47.67 40.33
N ASN A 19 -12.86 -47.45 41.59
CA ASN A 19 -11.54 -47.00 42.04
C ASN A 19 -10.97 -47.87 43.16
N SER A 20 -11.43 -49.11 43.30
CA SER A 20 -10.95 -50.03 44.33
C SER A 20 -9.49 -50.40 44.08
N THR A 21 -8.64 -50.25 45.10
CA THR A 21 -7.24 -50.71 45.10
C THR A 21 -7.05 -52.10 45.68
N SER A 22 -8.14 -52.77 46.10
CA SER A 22 -8.09 -54.11 46.71
C SER A 22 -7.70 -55.19 45.72
N GLU A 23 -6.67 -55.98 46.03
CA GLU A 23 -6.23 -57.14 45.25
C GLU A 23 -6.99 -58.44 45.59
N VAL A 24 -7.81 -58.44 46.66
CA VAL A 24 -8.56 -59.61 47.13
C VAL A 24 -10.05 -59.63 46.71
N LEU A 25 -10.53 -58.58 46.03
CA LEU A 25 -11.92 -58.42 45.61
C LEU A 25 -12.01 -58.40 44.08
N ALA A 26 -13.02 -59.08 43.51
CA ALA A 26 -13.28 -59.02 42.07
C ALA A 26 -14.26 -57.89 41.71
N ALA A 27 -14.06 -57.24 40.56
CA ALA A 27 -14.93 -56.19 40.06
C ALA A 27 -16.26 -56.76 39.52
N THR A 28 -17.39 -56.05 39.74
CA THR A 28 -18.69 -56.41 39.15
C THR A 28 -18.86 -55.84 37.73
N PRO A 29 -19.76 -56.42 36.90
CA PRO A 29 -20.14 -55.81 35.62
C PRO A 29 -20.66 -54.37 35.74
N LYS A 30 -21.30 -54.02 36.86
CA LYS A 30 -21.73 -52.65 37.16
C LYS A 30 -20.53 -51.69 37.25
N ALA A 31 -19.45 -52.08 37.94
CA ALA A 31 -18.22 -51.28 38.01
C ALA A 31 -17.56 -51.14 36.64
N VAL A 32 -17.45 -52.24 35.89
CA VAL A 32 -16.83 -52.23 34.54
C VAL A 32 -17.64 -51.34 33.59
N LYS A 33 -18.98 -51.48 33.57
CA LYS A 33 -19.84 -50.64 32.75
C LYS A 33 -19.72 -49.16 33.13
N ALA A 34 -19.72 -48.84 34.43
CA ALA A 34 -19.58 -47.46 34.89
C ALA A 34 -18.22 -46.85 34.49
N ALA A 35 -17.12 -47.62 34.58
CA ALA A 35 -15.80 -47.18 34.13
C ALA A 35 -15.73 -46.99 32.61
N TYR A 36 -16.32 -47.93 31.84
CA TYR A 36 -16.41 -47.84 30.39
C TYR A 36 -17.24 -46.65 29.94
N ASP A 37 -18.45 -46.48 30.48
CA ASP A 37 -19.33 -45.36 30.16
C ASP A 37 -18.63 -44.02 30.45
N LEU A 38 -17.89 -43.92 31.58
CA LEU A 38 -17.10 -42.73 31.91
C LEU A 38 -15.98 -42.48 30.90
N ALA A 39 -15.23 -43.51 30.49
CA ALA A 39 -14.16 -43.40 29.51
C ALA A 39 -14.68 -43.07 28.11
N ASN A 40 -15.79 -43.70 27.70
CA ASN A 40 -16.47 -43.44 26.43
C ASN A 40 -17.10 -42.03 26.39
N GLY A 41 -17.36 -41.42 27.54
CA GLY A 41 -17.79 -40.03 27.66
C GLY A 41 -16.63 -39.01 27.66
N LYS A 42 -15.36 -39.43 27.62
CA LYS A 42 -14.21 -38.53 27.50
C LYS A 42 -13.85 -38.29 26.04
N GLN A 43 -13.12 -37.20 25.80
CA GLN A 43 -12.49 -36.95 24.52
C GLN A 43 -11.47 -38.08 24.23
N ALA A 44 -11.47 -38.59 22.99
CA ALA A 44 -10.49 -39.60 22.56
C ALA A 44 -9.07 -39.03 22.64
N ALA A 45 -8.09 -39.91 22.90
CA ALA A 45 -6.69 -39.52 22.90
C ALA A 45 -6.29 -39.00 21.52
N ASP A 46 -5.81 -37.76 21.49
CA ASP A 46 -5.42 -37.06 20.27
C ASP A 46 -4.13 -36.28 20.55
N ALA A 47 -3.12 -36.50 19.70
CA ALA A 47 -1.79 -35.95 19.91
C ALA A 47 -1.75 -34.43 19.71
N THR A 48 -2.58 -33.88 18.82
CA THR A 48 -2.71 -32.43 18.60
C THR A 48 -3.36 -31.74 19.81
N LEU A 49 -4.42 -32.33 20.38
CA LEU A 49 -5.06 -31.82 21.58
C LEU A 49 -4.13 -31.91 22.81
N THR A 50 -3.36 -32.99 22.89
CA THR A 50 -2.32 -33.14 23.92
C THR A 50 -1.25 -32.04 23.79
N ALA A 51 -0.81 -31.73 22.57
CA ALA A 51 0.17 -30.67 22.32
C ALA A 51 -0.36 -29.27 22.69
N LEU A 52 -1.63 -28.97 22.41
CA LEU A 52 -2.27 -27.72 22.81
C LEU A 52 -2.45 -27.62 24.33
N ALA A 53 -2.86 -28.71 24.98
CA ALA A 53 -3.03 -28.78 26.44
C ALA A 53 -1.70 -28.65 27.20
N ALA A 54 -0.58 -28.99 26.57
CA ALA A 54 0.76 -28.88 27.15
C ALA A 54 1.35 -27.45 27.10
N LEU A 55 0.71 -26.49 26.41
CA LEU A 55 1.21 -25.13 26.32
C LEU A 55 1.09 -24.38 27.66
N ALA A 56 2.16 -23.70 28.08
CA ALA A 56 2.14 -22.89 29.28
C ALA A 56 1.23 -21.65 29.11
N THR A 57 0.16 -21.55 29.90
CA THR A 57 -0.75 -20.40 29.81
C THR A 57 -0.03 -19.11 30.22
N ALA A 58 -0.15 -18.08 29.38
CA ALA A 58 0.44 -16.77 29.63
C ALA A 58 -0.38 -15.68 28.92
N ALA A 59 -0.38 -14.46 29.48
CA ALA A 59 -0.97 -13.30 28.85
C ALA A 59 -0.25 -12.97 27.53
N ASP A 60 -0.98 -12.35 26.61
CA ASP A 60 -0.43 -11.84 25.34
C ASP A 60 0.29 -12.90 24.50
N LYS A 61 -0.14 -14.17 24.57
CA LYS A 61 0.36 -15.27 23.74
C LYS A 61 -0.70 -15.80 22.78
N LEU A 62 -0.25 -16.25 21.61
CA LEU A 62 -1.06 -16.94 20.60
C LEU A 62 -0.48 -18.34 20.34
N PRO A 63 -1.24 -19.43 20.53
CA PRO A 63 -0.87 -20.77 20.09
C PRO A 63 -0.73 -20.86 18.57
N TYR A 64 0.29 -21.57 18.09
CA TYR A 64 0.47 -21.90 16.68
C TYR A 64 1.15 -23.28 16.52
N PHE A 65 0.91 -23.94 15.40
CA PHE A 65 1.53 -25.25 15.13
C PHE A 65 2.93 -25.09 14.55
N THR A 66 3.88 -25.93 15.00
CA THR A 66 5.27 -25.97 14.53
C THR A 66 5.59 -27.26 13.75
N GLY A 67 4.59 -28.13 13.59
CA GLY A 67 4.66 -29.41 12.91
C GLY A 67 3.42 -30.26 13.24
N VAL A 68 3.35 -31.47 12.69
CA VAL A 68 2.32 -32.45 13.06
C VAL A 68 2.42 -32.73 14.55
N ASP A 69 1.30 -32.61 15.26
CA ASP A 69 1.19 -32.84 16.71
C ASP A 69 2.16 -32.01 17.57
N ARG A 70 2.53 -30.80 17.10
CA ARG A 70 3.42 -29.89 17.81
C ARG A 70 2.86 -28.48 17.80
N ALA A 71 2.70 -27.89 18.99
CA ALA A 71 2.28 -26.51 19.16
C ALA A 71 3.33 -25.71 19.95
N ALA A 72 3.35 -24.40 19.73
CA ALA A 72 4.16 -23.45 20.46
C ALA A 72 3.38 -22.14 20.68
N LEU A 73 3.95 -21.22 21.45
CA LEU A 73 3.37 -19.90 21.71
C LEU A 73 4.24 -18.82 21.08
N THR A 74 3.60 -17.85 20.43
CA THR A 74 4.24 -16.60 20.02
C THR A 74 3.63 -15.43 20.78
N ALA A 75 4.36 -14.32 20.90
CA ALA A 75 3.81 -13.09 21.49
C ALA A 75 2.81 -12.46 20.52
N LEU A 76 1.62 -12.11 21.02
CA LEU A 76 0.62 -11.33 20.30
C LEU A 76 0.57 -9.93 20.90
N THR A 77 1.12 -8.95 20.18
CA THR A 77 1.21 -7.56 20.67
C THR A 77 -0.17 -6.90 20.82
N SER A 78 -0.23 -5.84 21.62
CA SER A 78 -1.44 -5.00 21.72
C SER A 78 -1.87 -4.42 20.36
N VAL A 79 -0.89 -4.04 19.52
CA VAL A 79 -1.11 -3.59 18.15
C VAL A 79 -1.72 -4.70 17.28
N GLY A 80 -1.16 -5.91 17.35
CA GLY A 80 -1.70 -7.07 16.64
C GLY A 80 -3.14 -7.37 17.04
N ARG A 81 -3.46 -7.35 18.34
CA ARG A 81 -4.84 -7.51 18.83
C ARG A 81 -5.77 -6.41 18.33
N ALA A 82 -5.30 -5.16 18.34
CA ALA A 82 -6.11 -4.03 17.89
C ALA A 82 -6.47 -4.15 16.40
N ILE A 83 -5.52 -4.59 15.54
CA ILE A 83 -5.75 -4.82 14.11
C ILE A 83 -6.68 -6.01 13.89
N LEU A 84 -6.45 -7.14 14.55
CA LEU A 84 -7.29 -8.34 14.43
C LEU A 84 -8.74 -8.09 14.91
N GLY A 85 -8.94 -7.16 15.84
CA GLY A 85 -10.26 -6.78 16.34
C GLY A 85 -11.02 -5.78 15.45
N LYS A 86 -10.47 -5.35 14.32
CA LYS A 86 -11.13 -4.42 13.39
C LYS A 86 -12.12 -5.14 12.48
N THR A 87 -13.28 -4.53 12.25
CA THR A 87 -14.37 -5.11 11.44
C THR A 87 -14.41 -4.58 10.00
N SER A 88 -13.59 -3.58 9.67
CA SER A 88 -13.52 -3.00 8.32
C SER A 88 -12.12 -2.50 8.00
N ILE A 89 -11.81 -2.43 6.70
CA ILE A 89 -10.57 -1.82 6.19
C ILE A 89 -10.43 -0.39 6.71
N GLN A 90 -11.51 0.41 6.71
CA GLN A 90 -11.47 1.80 7.19
C GLN A 90 -11.01 1.87 8.65
N SER A 91 -11.53 1.00 9.52
CA SER A 91 -11.13 0.99 10.94
C SER A 91 -9.68 0.53 11.18
N VAL A 92 -9.09 -0.21 10.23
CA VAL A 92 -7.66 -0.52 10.22
C VAL A 92 -6.85 0.71 9.80
N LEU A 93 -7.27 1.39 8.72
CA LEU A 93 -6.63 2.62 8.26
C LEU A 93 -6.64 3.70 9.34
N ASP A 94 -7.78 3.91 10.01
CA ASP A 94 -7.93 4.87 11.11
C ASP A 94 -7.00 4.54 12.28
N TYR A 95 -6.89 3.24 12.63
CA TYR A 95 -5.99 2.79 13.71
C TYR A 95 -4.52 3.04 13.40
N LEU A 96 -4.13 2.88 12.13
CA LEU A 96 -2.78 3.19 11.65
C LEU A 96 -2.54 4.68 11.41
N GLY A 97 -3.58 5.53 11.55
CA GLY A 97 -3.49 6.96 11.27
C GLY A 97 -3.34 7.30 9.77
N LEU A 98 -3.78 6.39 8.89
CA LEU A 98 -3.65 6.56 7.44
C LEU A 98 -4.78 7.45 6.90
N GLY A 99 -4.38 8.58 6.30
CA GLY A 99 -5.30 9.51 5.65
C GLY A 99 -5.71 9.10 4.23
N GLU A 100 -6.46 9.98 3.56
CA GLU A 100 -6.99 9.75 2.20
C GLU A 100 -5.92 9.43 1.16
N ALA A 101 -4.70 9.97 1.32
CA ALA A 101 -3.61 9.70 0.40
C ALA A 101 -3.26 8.20 0.31
N ALA A 102 -3.32 7.47 1.44
CA ALA A 102 -3.06 6.03 1.47
C ALA A 102 -4.11 5.20 0.72
N LYS A 103 -5.25 5.80 0.37
CA LYS A 103 -6.36 5.16 -0.36
C LYS A 103 -6.32 5.41 -1.86
N ARG A 104 -5.39 6.26 -2.33
CA ARG A 104 -5.32 6.72 -3.73
C ARG A 104 -4.16 6.06 -4.47
N ASN A 105 -4.39 5.72 -5.74
CA ASN A 105 -3.33 5.26 -6.63
C ASN A 105 -2.42 6.41 -7.06
N VAL A 106 -1.20 6.08 -7.46
CA VAL A 106 -0.27 7.02 -8.10
C VAL A 106 -0.58 7.11 -9.60
N GLY A 107 -0.72 8.32 -10.12
CA GLY A 107 -1.02 8.60 -11.52
C GLY A 107 -1.68 9.97 -11.72
N THR A 108 -2.13 10.26 -12.94
CA THR A 108 -2.66 11.58 -13.34
C THR A 108 -4.17 11.59 -13.58
N GLU A 109 -4.88 10.48 -13.33
CA GLU A 109 -6.34 10.41 -13.47
C GLU A 109 -7.07 11.04 -12.26
N ALA A 110 -8.39 11.13 -12.34
CA ALA A 110 -9.21 11.62 -11.25
C ALA A 110 -9.01 10.78 -9.97
N ASN A 111 -8.95 11.45 -8.81
CA ASN A 111 -8.71 10.84 -7.51
C ASN A 111 -7.35 10.11 -7.35
N GLN A 112 -6.36 10.40 -8.20
CA GLN A 112 -5.00 9.89 -8.04
C GLN A 112 -4.07 10.94 -7.40
N ILE A 113 -2.92 10.47 -6.90
CA ILE A 113 -1.80 11.29 -6.48
C ILE A 113 -0.83 11.37 -7.66
N PRO A 114 -0.57 12.56 -8.24
CA PRO A 114 0.44 12.69 -9.28
C PRO A 114 1.83 12.30 -8.78
N ASP A 115 2.51 11.47 -9.57
CA ASP A 115 3.94 11.21 -9.35
C ASP A 115 4.77 12.46 -9.67
N MET A 116 5.96 12.58 -9.07
CA MET A 116 6.89 13.67 -9.38
C MET A 116 7.29 13.66 -10.87
N GLY A 117 7.37 12.49 -11.51
CA GLY A 117 7.62 12.38 -12.94
C GLY A 117 6.57 13.08 -13.81
N SER A 118 5.33 13.21 -13.32
CA SER A 118 4.26 13.95 -13.99
C SER A 118 4.52 15.46 -14.04
N PHE A 119 5.48 15.98 -13.27
CA PHE A 119 5.93 17.37 -13.26
C PHE A 119 7.30 17.58 -13.93
N THR A 120 7.66 16.76 -14.93
CA THR A 120 8.95 16.83 -15.62
C THR A 120 9.31 18.28 -16.01
N LEU A 121 10.50 18.71 -15.60
CA LEU A 121 10.97 20.10 -15.67
C LEU A 121 12.36 20.16 -16.28
N SER A 122 12.57 21.10 -17.20
CA SER A 122 13.89 21.49 -17.69
C SER A 122 14.14 22.96 -17.36
N VAL A 123 14.99 23.21 -16.36
CA VAL A 123 15.34 24.58 -15.92
C VAL A 123 16.61 25.04 -16.63
N SER A 124 16.43 25.76 -17.73
CA SER A 124 17.51 26.48 -18.41
C SER A 124 16.96 27.83 -18.91
N GLY A 125 17.81 28.67 -19.55
CA GLY A 125 17.35 29.91 -20.18
C GLY A 125 16.21 29.69 -21.19
N THR A 126 16.22 28.53 -21.85
CA THR A 126 15.11 27.99 -22.65
C THR A 126 14.66 26.67 -22.03
N GLY A 127 13.43 26.60 -21.53
CA GLY A 127 13.00 25.49 -20.69
C GLY A 127 11.52 25.20 -20.76
N TYR A 128 11.09 24.18 -20.02
CA TYR A 128 9.70 23.77 -19.96
C TYR A 128 9.36 23.08 -18.65
N GLN A 129 8.09 23.12 -18.28
CA GLN A 129 7.50 22.30 -17.23
C GLN A 129 6.25 21.61 -17.76
N LYS A 130 6.21 20.28 -17.65
CA LYS A 130 4.99 19.49 -17.87
C LYS A 130 4.17 19.47 -16.59
N LEU A 131 2.85 19.44 -16.73
CA LEU A 131 1.91 19.35 -15.61
C LEU A 131 1.10 18.04 -15.72
N PRO A 132 0.67 17.47 -14.58
CA PRO A 132 -0.16 16.25 -14.58
C PRO A 132 -1.47 16.38 -15.37
N SER A 133 -1.95 17.61 -15.58
CA SER A 133 -3.14 17.87 -16.39
C SER A 133 -2.93 17.66 -17.89
N GLY A 134 -1.70 17.37 -18.33
CA GLY A 134 -1.30 17.35 -19.74
C GLY A 134 -0.92 18.71 -20.31
N PHE A 135 -1.05 19.80 -19.53
CA PHE A 135 -0.54 21.10 -19.92
C PHE A 135 0.98 21.15 -19.85
N ILE A 136 1.57 21.94 -20.72
CA ILE A 136 3.00 22.22 -20.76
C ILE A 136 3.19 23.73 -20.78
N LEU A 137 4.02 24.23 -19.87
CA LEU A 137 4.53 25.60 -19.89
C LEU A 137 5.92 25.57 -20.50
N GLN A 138 6.21 26.48 -21.43
CA GLN A 138 7.52 26.59 -22.07
C GLN A 138 7.98 28.05 -22.10
N TRP A 139 9.26 28.29 -21.92
CA TRP A 139 9.86 29.62 -21.98
C TRP A 139 11.18 29.60 -22.74
N GLY A 140 11.61 30.77 -23.19
CA GLY A 140 12.90 30.93 -23.82
C GLY A 140 13.08 32.30 -24.45
N SER A 141 14.24 32.50 -25.05
CA SER A 141 14.55 33.70 -25.84
C SER A 141 14.09 33.55 -27.28
N ILE A 142 13.77 34.68 -27.88
CA ILE A 142 13.53 34.89 -29.30
C ILE A 142 14.76 35.61 -29.85
N GLY A 143 15.33 35.08 -30.94
CA GLY A 143 16.51 35.67 -31.58
C GLY A 143 16.27 37.11 -32.05
N THR A 144 17.36 37.80 -32.39
CA THR A 144 17.27 39.14 -32.99
C THR A 144 16.52 39.07 -34.31
N THR A 145 15.57 39.98 -34.53
CA THR A 145 14.78 40.04 -35.77
C THR A 145 15.44 40.98 -36.78
N ASP A 146 15.57 40.53 -38.03
CA ASP A 146 15.86 41.42 -39.16
C ASP A 146 14.56 42.09 -39.59
N ILE A 147 14.51 43.42 -39.62
CA ILE A 147 13.32 44.13 -40.12
C ILE A 147 13.33 44.20 -41.67
N PRO A 148 12.18 44.03 -42.35
CA PRO A 148 10.83 43.78 -41.82
C PRO A 148 10.37 42.31 -41.99
N LYS A 149 11.14 41.34 -41.48
CA LYS A 149 10.88 39.90 -41.71
C LYS A 149 10.22 39.23 -40.51
N ASP A 150 9.48 38.15 -40.81
CA ASP A 150 8.99 37.23 -39.80
C ASP A 150 10.12 36.37 -39.25
N LEU A 151 10.15 36.20 -37.94
CA LEU A 151 11.06 35.30 -37.25
C LEU A 151 10.31 34.10 -36.70
N VAL A 152 10.78 32.91 -37.08
CA VAL A 152 10.29 31.64 -36.56
C VAL A 152 11.07 31.28 -35.30
N THR A 153 10.36 31.08 -34.20
CA THR A 153 10.93 30.58 -32.94
C THR A 153 10.36 29.20 -32.64
N HIS A 154 11.23 28.26 -32.27
CA HIS A 154 10.85 26.89 -31.93
C HIS A 154 10.70 26.74 -30.41
N PHE A 155 9.71 25.98 -29.98
CA PHE A 155 9.55 25.63 -28.58
C PHE A 155 10.64 24.62 -28.14
N PRO A 156 11.08 24.63 -26.86
CA PRO A 156 12.05 23.66 -26.34
C PRO A 156 11.64 22.20 -26.58
N ILE A 157 10.35 21.90 -26.48
CA ILE A 157 9.74 20.63 -26.89
C ILE A 157 8.47 20.88 -27.70
N ALA A 158 8.08 19.92 -28.54
CA ALA A 158 6.77 19.98 -29.19
C ALA A 158 5.64 19.83 -28.16
N PHE A 159 4.60 20.65 -28.28
CA PHE A 159 3.33 20.39 -27.61
C PHE A 159 2.69 19.15 -28.24
N PRO A 160 2.26 18.13 -27.46
CA PRO A 160 1.73 16.89 -28.02
C PRO A 160 0.54 17.08 -28.96
N ASN A 161 -0.31 18.07 -28.73
CA ASN A 161 -1.46 18.39 -29.56
C ASN A 161 -1.30 19.74 -30.28
N ARG A 162 -1.18 20.84 -29.52
CA ARG A 162 -1.04 22.20 -30.08
C ARG A 162 -0.53 23.19 -29.03
N CYS A 163 0.10 24.26 -29.52
CA CYS A 163 0.21 25.47 -28.73
C CYS A 163 -1.19 26.09 -28.53
N LEU A 164 -1.48 26.62 -27.33
CA LEU A 164 -2.74 27.30 -27.03
C LEU A 164 -2.54 28.81 -26.99
N ARG A 165 -1.42 29.25 -26.41
CA ARG A 165 -1.10 30.67 -26.28
C ARG A 165 0.40 30.89 -26.21
N VAL A 166 0.88 31.95 -26.86
CA VAL A 166 2.21 32.51 -26.64
C VAL A 166 2.07 33.96 -26.17
N LEU A 167 2.81 34.32 -25.14
CA LEU A 167 3.06 35.68 -24.69
C LEU A 167 4.52 36.00 -24.97
N VAL A 168 4.77 37.19 -25.50
CA VAL A 168 6.10 37.69 -25.82
C VAL A 168 6.34 39.02 -25.15
N SER A 169 7.57 39.27 -24.73
CA SER A 169 8.04 40.58 -24.30
C SER A 169 9.32 40.93 -25.03
N GLN A 170 9.38 42.14 -25.59
CA GLN A 170 10.62 42.66 -26.14
C GLN A 170 11.61 42.91 -24.99
N ASP A 171 12.86 42.48 -25.15
CA ASP A 171 13.90 42.80 -24.19
C ASP A 171 14.32 44.27 -24.37
N TYR A 172 14.59 44.94 -23.25
CA TYR A 172 15.09 46.30 -23.22
C TYR A 172 16.56 46.29 -22.82
N THR A 173 17.39 47.01 -23.57
CA THR A 173 18.76 47.31 -23.16
C THR A 173 18.76 48.64 -22.40
N PRO A 174 19.08 48.65 -21.10
CA PRO A 174 19.20 49.87 -20.32
C PRO A 174 20.05 50.93 -21.04
N ASP A 175 19.57 52.17 -21.02
CA ASP A 175 20.24 53.35 -21.60
C ASP A 175 20.47 53.33 -23.13
N SER A 176 19.94 52.34 -23.84
CA SER A 176 20.08 52.26 -25.30
C SER A 176 19.32 53.35 -26.07
N GLY A 177 18.36 54.02 -25.43
CA GLY A 177 17.42 54.93 -26.10
C GLY A 177 16.48 54.25 -27.09
N ALA A 178 16.57 52.92 -27.23
CA ALA A 178 15.79 52.11 -28.15
C ALA A 178 14.46 51.66 -27.51
N VAL A 179 13.35 51.92 -28.19
CA VAL A 179 12.02 51.45 -27.78
C VAL A 179 11.40 50.66 -28.94
N GLY A 180 11.32 49.34 -28.75
CA GLY A 180 10.74 48.41 -29.71
C GLY A 180 9.46 47.75 -29.18
N TYR A 181 8.66 47.24 -30.09
CA TYR A 181 7.55 46.33 -29.82
C TYR A 181 7.69 45.08 -30.67
N ILE A 182 7.32 43.95 -30.09
CA ILE A 182 7.24 42.65 -30.76
C ILE A 182 5.80 42.18 -30.76
N ALA A 183 5.32 41.76 -31.93
CA ALA A 183 4.07 41.05 -32.08
C ALA A 183 4.36 39.56 -32.27
N CYS A 184 3.49 38.70 -31.73
CA CYS A 184 3.52 37.28 -32.01
C CYS A 184 2.17 36.83 -32.57
N ALA A 185 2.20 35.78 -33.39
CA ALA A 185 1.02 34.97 -33.69
C ALA A 185 0.65 34.15 -32.44
N GLY A 186 0.16 34.85 -31.41
CA GLY A 186 0.00 34.30 -30.06
C GLY A 186 -1.05 33.19 -29.96
N PHE A 187 -1.94 33.06 -30.96
CA PHE A 187 -2.77 31.87 -31.15
C PHE A 187 -2.21 31.11 -32.35
N SER A 188 -1.49 30.01 -32.06
CA SER A 188 -0.89 29.16 -33.08
C SER A 188 -1.28 27.71 -32.78
N ALA A 189 -1.93 27.03 -33.72
CA ALA A 189 -2.18 25.60 -33.60
C ALA A 189 -0.92 24.75 -33.85
N ASP A 190 0.19 25.38 -34.27
CA ASP A 190 1.44 24.69 -34.52
C ASP A 190 2.07 24.22 -33.19
N PRO A 191 2.35 22.91 -33.05
CA PRO A 191 2.87 22.36 -31.81
C PRO A 191 4.37 22.61 -31.60
N VAL A 192 5.11 23.05 -32.62
CA VAL A 192 6.58 23.09 -32.60
C VAL A 192 7.13 24.51 -32.63
N LYS A 193 6.38 25.48 -33.16
CA LYS A 193 6.87 26.85 -33.38
C LYS A 193 5.79 27.92 -33.31
N PHE A 194 6.26 29.16 -33.24
CA PHE A 194 5.45 30.35 -33.42
C PHE A 194 6.22 31.41 -34.22
N ILE A 195 5.48 32.37 -34.75
CA ILE A 195 6.02 33.46 -35.57
C ILE A 195 5.93 34.76 -34.80
N THR A 196 7.00 35.55 -34.88
CA THR A 196 7.09 36.89 -34.32
C THR A 196 7.56 37.89 -35.36
N ARG A 197 7.23 39.16 -35.13
CA ARG A 197 7.73 40.30 -35.91
C ARG A 197 7.98 41.48 -34.98
N ALA A 198 9.14 42.10 -35.09
CA ALA A 198 9.46 43.32 -34.38
C ALA A 198 9.53 44.53 -35.32
N ASN A 199 9.50 45.73 -34.75
CA ASN A 199 9.62 46.98 -35.47
C ASN A 199 11.04 47.58 -35.46
N GLN A 200 11.95 47.02 -34.66
CA GLN A 200 13.30 47.52 -34.48
C GLN A 200 14.31 46.38 -34.61
N PRO A 201 15.37 46.51 -35.45
CA PRO A 201 16.36 45.46 -35.62
C PRO A 201 17.26 45.34 -34.39
N GLY A 202 17.76 44.13 -34.15
CA GLY A 202 18.86 43.90 -33.20
C GLY A 202 18.47 43.83 -31.72
N LEU A 203 17.19 43.96 -31.36
CA LEU A 203 16.70 43.72 -30.00
C LEU A 203 16.17 42.27 -29.88
N GLY A 204 16.64 41.54 -28.88
CA GLY A 204 16.12 40.21 -28.51
C GLY A 204 14.77 40.31 -27.79
N ALA A 205 14.07 39.19 -27.66
CA ALA A 205 12.83 39.11 -26.89
C ALA A 205 12.77 37.80 -26.11
N SER A 206 11.79 37.67 -25.23
CA SER A 206 11.53 36.45 -24.47
C SER A 206 10.08 36.02 -24.61
N PHE A 207 9.80 34.74 -24.41
CA PHE A 207 8.45 34.20 -24.49
C PHE A 207 8.08 33.31 -23.30
N LEU A 208 6.77 33.25 -23.05
CA LEU A 208 6.12 32.23 -22.25
C LEU A 208 4.97 31.64 -23.07
N ALA A 209 4.95 30.32 -23.23
CA ALA A 209 3.97 29.58 -24.00
C ALA A 209 3.25 28.55 -23.14
N LEU A 210 1.97 28.35 -23.43
CA LEU A 210 1.12 27.30 -22.86
C LEU A 210 0.57 26.45 -24.00
N GLY A 211 0.62 25.13 -23.83
CA GLY A 211 0.03 24.19 -24.76
C GLY A 211 -0.23 22.83 -24.11
N CYS A 212 -0.72 21.89 -24.91
CA CYS A 212 -0.96 20.50 -24.53
C CYS A 212 -0.78 19.58 -25.72
#